data_AF-A0A7S4I0N9-F1
#
_entry.id   AF-A0A7S4I0N9-F1
#
_cell.length_a   1.000
_cell.length_b   1.000
_cell.length_c   1.000
_cell.angle_alpha   90.00
_cell.angle_beta   90.00
_cell.angle_gamma   90.00
#
_symmetry.space_group_name_H-M   'P 1'
#
loop_
_entity.id
_entity.type
_entity.pdbx_description
1 polymer ?
#
loop_
_entity_poly.entity_id
_entity_poly.type
_entity_poly.pdbx_seq_one_letter_code
_entity_poly.pdbx_strand_id
1 'polypeptide(L)'
;RFYLVSSDTVAVTSIICPRKSSQTIFQEDLYPAVPGPQPSMDIEAWQSGKNSRPSMISMKPRDIKSVFEVSKEEGGKSRSEEIKRTKTRTASKTEMDLKAMASLQKPEI
;
A
#
# COMPACT_ATOMS: atom_id res chain seq x y z
N ARG A 1 -10.30 8.42 1.35
CA ARG A 1 -11.09 9.65 1.62
C ARG A 1 -11.97 9.37 2.81
N PHE A 2 -12.23 10.36 3.65
CA PHE A 2 -13.14 10.26 4.77
C PHE A 2 -14.42 11.01 4.43
N TYR A 3 -15.55 10.49 4.90
CA TYR A 3 -16.84 11.14 4.78
C TYR A 3 -17.26 11.53 6.19
N LEU A 4 -17.40 12.83 6.43
CA LEU A 4 -17.92 13.39 7.68
C LEU A 4 -19.42 13.57 7.48
N VAL A 5 -20.20 12.87 8.29
CA VAL A 5 -21.67 12.89 8.21
C VAL A 5 -22.19 13.74 9.35
N SER A 6 -22.96 14.76 9.01
CA SER A 6 -23.77 15.59 9.91
C SER A 6 -25.24 15.20 9.76
N SER A 7 -26.13 15.83 10.54
CA SER A 7 -27.58 15.62 10.49
C SER A 7 -28.20 15.94 9.12
N ASP A 8 -27.57 16.82 8.33
CA ASP A 8 -28.10 17.36 7.08
C ASP A 8 -27.11 17.29 5.90
N THR A 9 -25.84 16.98 6.15
CA THR A 9 -24.77 17.14 5.17
C THR A 9 -23.74 16.02 5.25
N VAL A 10 -23.19 15.65 4.10
CA VAL A 10 -22.06 14.73 3.99
C VAL A 10 -20.89 15.50 3.37
N ALA A 11 -19.89 15.83 4.19
CA ALA A 11 -18.68 16.50 3.75
C ALA A 11 -17.58 15.48 3.43
N VAL A 12 -16.88 15.68 2.31
CA VAL A 12 -15.76 14.82 1.92
C VAL A 12 -14.44 15.43 2.39
N THR A 13 -13.68 14.70 3.20
CA THR A 13 -12.36 15.09 3.67
C THR A 13 -11.28 14.22 3.04
N SER A 14 -10.29 14.83 2.41
CA SER A 14 -9.17 14.13 1.78
C SER A 14 -7.89 14.26 2.61
N ILE A 15 -7.19 13.14 2.84
CA ILE A 15 -5.81 13.17 3.34
C ILE A 15 -4.89 13.18 2.14
N ILE A 16 -4.03 14.19 2.05
CA ILE A 16 -3.14 14.42 0.91
C ILE A 16 -1.69 14.37 1.41
N CYS A 17 -0.83 13.62 0.72
CA CYS A 17 0.61 13.66 0.94
C CYS A 17 1.21 14.84 0.14
N PRO A 18 1.80 15.86 0.78
CA PRO A 18 2.41 16.97 0.06
C PRO A 18 3.64 16.48 -0.73
N ARG A 19 3.64 16.70 -2.06
CA ARG A 19 4.67 16.25 -3.00
C ARG A 19 4.90 17.33 -4.07
N LYS A 20 6.12 17.40 -4.60
CA LYS A 20 6.51 18.41 -5.60
C LYS A 20 5.85 18.22 -6.98
N SER A 21 5.61 16.98 -7.39
CA SER A 21 5.13 16.63 -8.75
C SER A 21 3.83 15.83 -8.73
N SER A 22 2.95 16.07 -7.75
CA SER A 22 1.71 15.28 -7.53
C SER A 22 0.70 15.35 -8.67
N GLN A 23 0.75 16.39 -9.50
CA GLN A 23 -0.29 16.66 -10.51
C GLN A 23 0.10 16.23 -11.92
N THR A 24 1.39 16.03 -12.20
CA THR A 24 1.91 15.65 -13.53
C THR A 24 2.49 14.25 -13.59
N ILE A 25 2.84 13.65 -12.43
CA ILE A 25 3.54 12.37 -12.35
C ILE A 25 2.80 11.43 -11.38
N PHE A 26 2.61 10.18 -11.81
CA PHE A 26 2.00 9.14 -10.99
C PHE A 26 2.96 8.67 -9.89
N GLN A 27 2.58 8.93 -8.64
CA GLN A 27 3.36 8.57 -7.45
C GLN A 27 3.19 7.09 -7.10
N GLU A 28 3.85 6.20 -7.85
CA GLU A 28 3.76 4.73 -7.66
C GLU A 28 4.20 4.27 -6.26
N ASP A 29 5.02 5.05 -5.55
CA ASP A 29 5.39 4.76 -4.16
C ASP A 29 4.25 4.98 -3.14
N LEU A 30 3.26 5.83 -3.46
CA LEU A 30 2.07 6.03 -2.64
C LEU A 30 0.94 5.04 -2.97
N TYR A 31 0.96 4.48 -4.17
CA TYR A 31 -0.07 3.58 -4.69
C TYR A 31 0.53 2.20 -4.97
N PRO A 32 0.75 1.37 -3.93
CA PRO A 32 1.15 -0.02 -4.13
C PRO A 32 0.07 -0.78 -4.91
N ALA A 33 0.39 -1.99 -5.37
CA ALA A 33 -0.61 -2.83 -6.03
C ALA A 33 -1.80 -3.10 -5.08
N VAL A 34 -3.02 -2.93 -5.59
CA VAL A 34 -4.26 -3.04 -4.81
C VAL A 34 -5.08 -4.24 -5.27
N PRO A 35 -5.91 -4.83 -4.40
CA PRO A 35 -6.91 -5.81 -4.82
C PRO A 35 -7.79 -5.26 -5.95
N GLY A 36 -7.89 -6.01 -7.04
CA GLY A 36 -8.76 -5.69 -8.16
C GLY A 36 -10.25 -5.89 -7.82
N PRO A 37 -11.14 -5.42 -8.70
CA PRO A 37 -12.59 -5.57 -8.51
C PRO A 37 -13.09 -7.00 -8.69
N GLN A 38 -12.24 -7.90 -9.21
CA GLN A 38 -12.61 -9.28 -9.47
C GLN A 38 -12.51 -10.12 -8.19
N PRO A 39 -13.55 -10.90 -7.86
CA PRO A 39 -13.49 -11.81 -6.72
C PRO A 39 -12.39 -12.85 -6.94
N SER A 40 -11.65 -13.21 -5.89
CA SER A 40 -10.57 -14.20 -5.99
C SER A 40 -11.08 -15.64 -5.97
N MET A 41 -12.32 -15.85 -5.51
CA MET A 41 -12.95 -17.17 -5.40
C MET A 41 -14.47 -17.05 -5.34
N ASP A 42 -15.14 -18.16 -5.67
CA ASP A 42 -16.58 -18.32 -5.51
C ASP A 42 -16.95 -18.74 -4.08
N ILE A 43 -18.22 -18.58 -3.73
CA ILE A 43 -18.77 -18.88 -2.40
C ILE A 43 -18.56 -20.35 -2.03
N GLU A 44 -18.78 -21.29 -2.96
CA GLU A 44 -18.62 -22.72 -2.72
C GLU A 44 -17.17 -23.10 -2.40
N ALA A 45 -16.20 -22.48 -3.10
CA ALA A 45 -14.79 -22.69 -2.86
C ALA A 45 -14.36 -22.16 -1.48
N TRP A 46 -14.92 -21.02 -1.06
CA TRP A 46 -14.68 -20.49 0.28
C TRP A 46 -15.29 -21.40 1.37
N GLN A 47 -16.51 -21.89 1.17
CA GLN A 47 -17.18 -22.82 2.09
C GLN A 47 -16.41 -24.15 2.23
N SER A 48 -15.74 -24.61 1.17
CA SER A 48 -14.87 -25.79 1.24
C SER A 48 -13.53 -25.54 1.95
N GLY A 49 -13.33 -24.35 2.54
CA GLY A 49 -12.13 -23.97 3.27
C GLY A 49 -10.96 -23.50 2.39
N LYS A 50 -11.16 -23.21 1.09
CA LYS A 50 -10.10 -22.63 0.26
C LYS A 50 -9.92 -21.16 0.59
N ASN A 51 -8.66 -20.71 0.58
CA ASN A 51 -8.30 -19.31 0.75
C ASN A 51 -7.40 -18.85 -0.40
N SER A 52 -7.96 -18.08 -1.33
CA SER A 52 -7.26 -17.50 -2.48
C SER A 52 -6.96 -16.02 -2.23
N ARG A 53 -5.73 -15.62 -2.54
CA ARG A 53 -5.32 -14.22 -2.44
C ARG A 53 -6.02 -13.37 -3.50
N PRO A 54 -6.37 -12.10 -3.19
CA PRO A 54 -6.93 -11.19 -4.17
C PRO A 54 -5.96 -10.97 -5.34
N SER A 55 -6.51 -10.84 -6.54
CA SER A 55 -5.74 -10.44 -7.70
C SER A 55 -5.27 -8.98 -7.51
N MET A 56 -3.96 -8.75 -7.53
CA MET A 56 -3.38 -7.43 -7.28
C MET A 56 -3.18 -6.69 -8.62
N ILE A 57 -3.72 -5.48 -8.74
CA ILE A 57 -3.63 -4.64 -9.93
C ILE A 57 -2.88 -3.34 -9.64
N SER A 58 -2.23 -2.79 -10.65
CA SER A 58 -1.63 -1.45 -10.57
C SER A 58 -2.67 -0.37 -10.86
N MET A 59 -2.65 0.72 -10.09
CA MET A 59 -3.53 1.88 -10.28
C MET A 59 -2.97 2.91 -11.27
N LYS A 60 -1.88 2.60 -12.00
CA LYS A 60 -1.24 3.53 -12.93
C LYS A 60 -2.20 3.86 -14.10
N PRO A 61 -2.55 5.14 -14.31
CA PRO A 61 -3.31 5.56 -15.50
C PRO A 61 -2.46 5.40 -16.77
N ARG A 62 -3.09 5.06 -17.90
CA ARG A 62 -2.38 4.79 -19.16
C ARG A 62 -1.55 5.97 -19.67
N ASP A 63 -2.05 7.20 -19.48
CA ASP A 63 -1.47 8.40 -20.07
C ASP A 63 -0.52 9.15 -19.12
N ILE A 64 -0.24 8.60 -17.93
CA ILE A 64 0.59 9.28 -16.92
C ILE A 64 1.88 8.49 -16.67
N LYS A 65 3.02 9.20 -16.73
CA LYS A 65 4.34 8.63 -16.42
C LYS A 65 4.49 8.35 -14.92
N SER A 66 5.14 7.24 -14.58
CA SER A 66 5.43 6.91 -13.17
C SER A 66 6.63 7.71 -12.65
N VAL A 67 6.69 7.95 -11.34
CA VAL A 67 7.87 8.54 -10.65
C VAL A 67 9.17 7.74 -10.93
N PHE A 68 9.07 6.46 -11.26
CA PHE A 68 10.24 5.65 -11.61
C PHE A 68 10.70 5.78 -13.07
N GLU A 69 9.93 6.46 -13.93
CA GLU A 69 10.20 6.60 -15.36
C GLU A 69 10.69 8.00 -15.75
N VAL A 70 10.54 8.97 -14.84
CA VAL A 70 10.95 10.37 -15.03
C VAL A 70 12.36 10.63 -14.51
N SER A 71 13.01 11.68 -15.02
CA SER A 71 14.36 12.05 -14.60
C SER A 71 14.38 12.55 -13.15
N LYS A 72 15.53 12.48 -12.49
CA LYS A 72 15.70 12.96 -11.10
C LYS A 72 15.41 14.47 -10.95
N GLU A 73 15.61 15.24 -12.02
CA GLU A 73 15.38 16.68 -12.09
C GLU A 73 13.89 17.02 -12.10
N GLU A 74 13.06 16.17 -12.72
CA GLU A 74 11.59 16.27 -12.74
C GLU A 74 10.93 15.67 -11.49
N GLY A 75 11.74 15.18 -10.54
CA GLY A 75 11.28 14.56 -9.30
C GLY A 75 11.21 13.04 -9.33
N GLY A 76 11.88 12.39 -10.28
CA GLY A 76 11.97 10.95 -10.38
C GLY A 76 12.75 10.28 -9.26
N LYS A 77 12.35 9.06 -8.92
CA LYS A 77 13.02 8.20 -7.92
C LYS A 77 13.55 6.94 -8.58
N SER A 78 14.62 6.38 -8.01
CA SER A 78 15.12 5.07 -8.44
C SER A 78 14.35 3.94 -7.76
N ARG A 79 13.78 3.04 -8.56
CA ARG A 79 13.06 1.85 -8.07
C ARG A 79 13.95 0.96 -7.20
N SER A 80 15.23 0.83 -7.54
CA SER A 80 16.18 -0.02 -6.82
C SER A 80 16.53 0.55 -5.43
N GLU A 81 16.62 1.87 -5.30
CA GLU A 81 16.86 2.55 -4.02
C GLU A 81 15.63 2.46 -3.10
N GLU A 82 14.44 2.63 -3.65
CA GLU A 82 13.17 2.47 -2.93
C GLU A 82 13.00 1.04 -2.39
N ILE A 83 13.30 0.03 -3.21
CA ILE A 83 13.27 -1.38 -2.81
C ILE A 83 14.27 -1.65 -1.69
N LYS A 84 15.50 -1.12 -1.77
CA LYS A 84 16.51 -1.27 -0.69
C LYS A 84 16.03 -0.64 0.61
N ARG A 85 15.51 0.58 0.57
CA ARG A 85 14.94 1.30 1.72
C ARG A 85 13.77 0.55 2.37
N THR A 86 12.93 -0.07 1.55
CA THR A 86 11.77 -0.81 2.03
C THR A 86 12.20 -2.13 2.67
N LYS A 87 13.13 -2.85 2.03
CA LYS A 87 13.69 -4.10 2.56
C LYS A 87 14.40 -3.90 3.91
N THR A 88 15.20 -2.84 4.07
CA THR A 88 15.84 -2.55 5.36
C THR A 88 14.82 -2.21 6.45
N ARG A 89 13.76 -1.46 6.13
CA ARG A 89 12.67 -1.15 7.08
C ARG A 89 11.85 -2.39 7.46
N THR A 90 11.53 -3.26 6.51
CA THR A 90 10.78 -4.48 6.78
C THR A 90 11.62 -5.48 7.58
N ALA A 91 12.93 -5.61 7.28
CA ALA A 91 13.83 -6.44 8.06
C ALA A 91 13.89 -6.00 9.53
N SER A 92 14.04 -4.69 9.80
CA SER A 92 14.02 -4.18 11.18
C SER A 92 12.66 -4.37 11.87
N LYS A 93 11.55 -4.29 11.13
CA LYS A 93 10.20 -4.50 11.65
C LYS A 93 9.98 -5.96 12.04
N THR A 94 10.39 -6.90 11.18
CA THR A 94 10.30 -8.34 11.43
C THR A 94 11.16 -8.74 12.63
N GLU A 95 12.38 -8.23 12.75
CA GLU A 95 13.23 -8.48 13.94
C GLU A 95 12.59 -7.98 15.24
N MET A 96 11.99 -6.79 15.22
CA MET A 96 11.24 -6.25 16.37
C MET A 96 10.02 -7.11 16.72
N ASP A 97 9.26 -7.54 15.70
CA ASP A 97 8.05 -8.33 15.91
C ASP A 97 8.38 -9.75 16.42
N LEU A 98 9.44 -10.40 15.92
CA LEU A 98 9.95 -11.67 16.47
C LEU A 98 10.43 -11.51 17.92
N LYS A 99 11.14 -10.41 18.24
CA LYS A 99 11.60 -10.13 19.60
C LYS A 99 10.43 -9.88 20.57
N ALA A 100 9.37 -9.20 20.10
CA ALA A 100 8.16 -8.99 20.87
C ALA A 100 7.41 -10.31 21.15
N MET A 101 7.26 -11.18 20.13
CA MET A 101 6.66 -12.50 20.30
C MET A 101 7.45 -13.39 21.26
N ALA A 102 8.77 -13.43 21.14
CA ALA A 102 9.63 -14.22 22.05
C ALA A 102 9.57 -13.71 23.50
N SER A 103 9.32 -12.41 23.72
CA SER A 103 9.18 -11.84 25.05
C SER A 103 7.86 -12.19 25.74
N LEU A 104 6.79 -12.44 24.98
CA LEU A 104 5.48 -12.90 25.47
C LEU A 104 5.47 -14.39 25.85
N GLN A 105 6.49 -15.13 25.42
CA GLN A 105 6.61 -16.57 25.64
C GLN A 105 7.50 -16.91 26.85
N LYS A 106 7.92 -15.91 27.64
CA LYS A 106 8.53 -16.15 28.93
C LYS A 106 7.44 -16.56 29.92
N PRO A 107 7.46 -17.79 30.47
CA PRO A 107 6.50 -18.16 31.50
C PRO A 107 6.69 -17.23 32.70
N GLU A 108 5.60 -16.63 33.18
CA GLU A 108 5.53 -16.18 34.57
C GLU A 108 5.76 -17.39 35.47
N ILE A 109 6.55 -17.15 36.52
CA ILE A 109 7.15 -18.11 37.45
C ILE A 109 6.17 -19.21 37.89
#